data_AF-A0A1T1D3B0-F1
#
_entry.id   AF-A0A1T1D3B0-F1
#
_cell.length_a   1.000
_cell.length_b   1.000
_cell.length_c   1.000
_cell.angle_alpha   90.00
_cell.angle_beta   90.00
_cell.angle_gamma   90.00
#
_symmetry.space_group_name_H-M   'P 1'
#
loop_
_entity.id
_entity.type
_entity.pdbx_description
1 polymer ?
#
loop_
_entity_poly.entity_id
_entity_poly.type
_entity_poly.pdbx_seq_one_letter_code
_entity_poly.pdbx_strand_id
1 'polypeptide(L)'
;MIRLARRQRPIGRALAVGSVPPQLRRVWNNLEAEGIEVQLFERGKMGGQEQGVDQALQTAMLRDALDNNGDPGTAVLLSGDGAGFVDGCGFHADLERMRRKGWRIEILAWRHSCNRRMRQWAEQNGRFIALDDFYPCVTYLEEPQPGQPWAESRAPQPLPALED
;
A
#
# COMPACT_ATOMS: atom_id res chain seq x y z
N MET A 1 3.17 9.75 -2.79
CA MET A 1 3.05 8.31 -2.44
C MET A 1 3.43 7.38 -3.60
N ILE A 2 2.79 7.46 -4.77
CA ILE A 2 3.08 6.56 -5.92
C ILE A 2 4.51 6.66 -6.43
N ARG A 3 5.06 7.88 -6.49
CA ARG A 3 6.48 8.11 -6.82
C ARG A 3 7.44 7.36 -5.89
N LEU A 4 7.12 7.30 -4.59
CA LEU A 4 7.88 6.56 -3.59
C LEU A 4 7.78 5.05 -3.83
N ALA A 5 6.59 4.53 -4.11
CA ALA A 5 6.37 3.11 -4.41
C ALA A 5 7.08 2.65 -5.70
N ARG A 6 6.99 3.44 -6.79
CA ARG A 6 7.57 3.03 -8.07
C ARG A 6 9.10 3.07 -8.11
N ARG A 7 9.75 3.96 -7.35
CA ARG A 7 11.22 4.14 -7.32
C ARG A 7 11.86 4.18 -8.73
N GLN A 8 11.25 4.95 -9.63
CA GLN A 8 11.63 5.07 -11.06
C GLN A 8 11.50 3.79 -11.91
N ARG A 9 10.98 2.69 -11.37
CA ARG A 9 10.67 1.48 -12.15
C ARG A 9 9.45 1.71 -13.05
N PRO A 10 9.38 1.06 -14.22
CA PRO A 10 8.14 0.99 -14.99
C PRO A 10 7.05 0.30 -14.16
N ILE A 11 5.81 0.78 -14.29
CA ILE A 11 4.65 0.20 -13.60
C ILE A 11 4.01 -0.78 -14.58
N GLY A 12 4.02 -2.07 -14.25
CA GLY A 12 3.25 -3.08 -15.00
C GLY A 12 1.75 -2.95 -14.70
N ARG A 13 1.40 -2.85 -13.42
CA ARG A 13 0.04 -2.58 -12.94
C ARG A 13 0.07 -1.78 -11.63
N ALA A 14 -0.94 -0.92 -11.45
CA ALA A 14 -1.23 -0.26 -10.18
C ALA A 14 -2.75 -0.19 -9.98
N LEU A 15 -3.21 -0.62 -8.79
CA LEU A 15 -4.61 -0.67 -8.40
C LEU A 15 -4.76 -0.03 -7.02
N ALA A 16 -5.77 0.82 -6.87
CA ALA A 16 -6.21 1.39 -5.60
C ALA A 16 -7.68 1.05 -5.35
N VAL A 17 -8.00 0.60 -4.14
CA VAL A 17 -9.35 0.18 -3.76
C VAL A 17 -9.80 0.92 -2.52
N GLY A 18 -11.08 1.32 -2.46
CA GLY A 18 -11.65 1.93 -1.26
C GLY A 18 -13.18 2.03 -1.26
N SER A 19 -13.72 2.76 -0.29
CA SER A 19 -15.17 2.92 -0.07
C SER A 19 -15.80 4.12 -0.80
N VAL A 20 -17.09 4.00 -1.11
CA VAL A 20 -18.01 5.10 -1.43
C VAL A 20 -18.83 5.51 -0.19
N PRO A 21 -19.02 6.82 0.09
CA PRO A 21 -18.39 7.94 -0.61
C PRO A 21 -16.89 8.01 -0.28
N PRO A 22 -16.03 8.29 -1.26
CA PRO A 22 -14.61 8.43 -1.00
C PRO A 22 -14.37 9.60 -0.05
N GLN A 23 -13.65 9.33 1.04
CA GLN A 23 -13.04 10.41 1.82
C GLN A 23 -11.99 11.08 0.93
N LEU A 24 -12.00 12.41 0.87
CA LEU A 24 -11.06 13.22 0.06
C LEU A 24 -11.03 12.84 -1.43
N ARG A 25 -12.10 13.15 -2.18
CA ARG A 25 -12.23 12.91 -3.64
C ARG A 25 -11.00 13.30 -4.47
N ARG A 26 -10.29 14.35 -4.06
CA ARG A 26 -9.05 14.82 -4.70
C ARG A 26 -7.96 13.74 -4.77
N VAL A 27 -7.83 12.88 -3.75
CA VAL A 27 -6.84 11.80 -3.73
C VAL A 27 -7.12 10.80 -4.85
N TRP A 28 -8.38 10.37 -4.98
CA TRP A 28 -8.81 9.40 -5.99
C TRP A 28 -8.62 9.94 -7.41
N ASN A 29 -9.05 11.18 -7.65
CA ASN A 29 -8.83 11.83 -8.95
C ASN A 29 -7.34 11.93 -9.31
N ASN A 30 -6.46 12.18 -8.34
CA ASN A 30 -5.02 12.23 -8.58
C ASN A 30 -4.46 10.84 -8.93
N LEU A 31 -4.96 9.77 -8.31
CA LEU A 31 -4.54 8.40 -8.63
C LEU A 31 -4.95 8.03 -10.06
N GLU A 32 -6.21 8.31 -10.44
CA GLU A 32 -6.71 8.07 -11.80
C GLU A 32 -5.91 8.88 -12.85
N ALA A 33 -5.60 10.15 -12.55
CA ALA A 33 -4.79 11.00 -13.43
C ALA A 33 -3.34 10.50 -13.60
N GLU A 34 -2.81 9.75 -12.61
CA GLU A 34 -1.52 9.07 -12.70
C GLU A 34 -1.61 7.69 -13.41
N GLY A 35 -2.78 7.32 -13.93
CA GLY A 35 -3.01 6.07 -14.67
C GLY A 35 -3.23 4.85 -13.76
N ILE A 36 -3.60 5.05 -12.51
CA ILE A 36 -3.87 3.98 -11.54
C ILE A 36 -5.32 3.55 -11.66
N GLU A 37 -5.55 2.25 -11.73
CA GLU A 37 -6.88 1.69 -11.70
C GLU A 37 -7.51 1.96 -10.32
N VAL A 38 -8.70 2.57 -10.29
CA VAL A 38 -9.43 2.86 -9.06
C VAL A 38 -10.73 2.04 -9.02
N GLN A 39 -10.93 1.30 -7.93
CA GLN A 39 -12.17 0.57 -7.68
C GLN A 39 -12.79 1.03 -6.36
N LEU A 40 -14.03 1.52 -6.40
CA LEU A 40 -14.75 1.99 -5.22
C LEU A 40 -15.96 1.11 -4.93
N PHE A 41 -16.11 0.71 -3.67
CA PHE A 41 -17.17 -0.20 -3.20
C PHE A 41 -18.13 0.49 -2.22
N GLU A 42 -19.43 0.18 -2.27
CA GLU A 42 -20.39 0.72 -1.31
C GLU A 42 -20.18 0.15 0.09
N ARG A 43 -20.35 1.00 1.13
CA ARG A 43 -20.41 0.53 2.52
C ARG A 43 -21.77 -0.15 2.78
N GLY A 44 -21.75 -1.33 3.39
CA GLY A 44 -22.97 -2.12 3.60
C GLY A 44 -23.99 -1.40 4.49
N LYS A 45 -25.24 -1.29 3.99
CA LYS A 45 -26.36 -0.57 4.65
C LYS A 45 -26.75 -1.06 6.05
N MET A 46 -26.41 -2.30 6.43
CA MET A 46 -26.82 -2.89 7.72
C MET A 46 -25.74 -2.89 8.82
N GLY A 47 -24.49 -2.53 8.52
CA GLY A 47 -23.41 -2.64 9.51
C GLY A 47 -22.36 -1.53 9.48
N GLY A 48 -22.39 -0.63 8.49
CA GLY A 48 -21.40 0.45 8.37
C GLY A 48 -19.96 -0.03 8.09
N GLN A 49 -19.72 -1.34 8.04
CA GLN A 49 -18.45 -1.94 7.67
C GLN A 49 -18.33 -2.04 6.15
N GLU A 50 -17.12 -1.73 5.68
CA GLU A 50 -16.70 -1.83 4.28
C GLU A 50 -16.82 -3.30 3.83
N GLN A 51 -17.50 -3.53 2.71
CA GLN A 51 -17.66 -4.87 2.17
C GLN A 51 -16.73 -5.05 0.97
N GLY A 52 -15.79 -6.00 1.07
CA GLY A 52 -15.10 -6.55 -0.10
C GLY A 52 -13.84 -5.82 -0.58
N VAL A 53 -13.42 -4.70 0.04
CA VAL A 53 -12.24 -3.93 -0.43
C VAL A 53 -10.95 -4.74 -0.31
N ASP A 54 -10.71 -5.35 0.85
CA ASP A 54 -9.52 -6.16 1.04
C ASP A 54 -9.54 -7.40 0.14
N GLN A 55 -10.70 -8.03 -0.02
CA GLN A 55 -10.88 -9.21 -0.87
C GLN A 55 -10.67 -8.87 -2.36
N ALA A 56 -11.10 -7.70 -2.82
CA ALA A 56 -10.86 -7.24 -4.19
C ALA A 56 -9.37 -7.06 -4.45
N LEU A 57 -8.66 -6.41 -3.53
CA LEU A 57 -7.21 -6.19 -3.66
C LEU A 57 -6.42 -7.51 -3.57
N GLN A 58 -6.77 -8.40 -2.63
CA GLN A 58 -6.20 -9.75 -2.52
C GLN A 58 -6.43 -10.57 -3.80
N THR A 59 -7.64 -10.53 -4.35
CA THR A 59 -7.96 -11.23 -5.60
C THR A 59 -7.13 -10.70 -6.77
N ALA A 60 -6.93 -9.38 -6.87
CA ALA A 60 -6.08 -8.78 -7.89
C ALA A 60 -4.62 -9.21 -7.74
N MET A 61 -4.07 -9.18 -6.52
CA MET A 61 -2.71 -9.65 -6.23
C MET A 61 -2.50 -11.10 -6.67
N LEU A 62 -3.45 -11.99 -6.37
CA LEU A 62 -3.37 -13.40 -6.75
C LEU A 62 -3.47 -13.61 -8.27
N ARG A 63 -4.30 -12.83 -8.97
CA ARG A 63 -4.38 -12.86 -10.44
C ARG A 63 -3.06 -12.41 -11.06
N ASP A 64 -2.50 -11.28 -10.61
CA ASP A 64 -1.22 -10.79 -11.12
C ASP A 64 -0.09 -11.80 -10.85
N ALA A 65 -0.09 -12.44 -9.68
CA ALA A 65 0.87 -13.49 -9.34
C ALA A 65 0.78 -14.71 -10.27
N LEU A 66 -0.44 -15.07 -10.69
CA LEU A 66 -0.70 -16.18 -11.61
C LEU A 66 -0.34 -15.82 -13.04
N ASP A 67 -0.80 -14.66 -13.52
CA ASP A 67 -0.62 -14.22 -14.91
C ASP A 67 0.85 -13.99 -15.26
N ASN A 68 1.67 -13.60 -14.27
CA ASN A 68 3.12 -13.42 -14.44
C ASN A 68 3.94 -14.54 -13.78
N ASN A 69 3.34 -15.73 -13.58
CA ASN A 69 4.05 -16.87 -13.03
C ASN A 69 5.14 -17.34 -14.02
N GLY A 70 6.40 -17.14 -13.65
CA GLY A 70 7.57 -17.43 -14.49
C GLY A 70 8.34 -16.18 -14.93
N ASP A 71 7.72 -15.00 -14.82
CA ASP A 71 8.36 -13.70 -15.03
C ASP A 71 8.00 -12.72 -13.89
N PRO A 72 8.43 -13.00 -12.64
CA PRO A 72 8.01 -12.24 -11.48
C PRO A 72 8.70 -10.87 -11.40
N GLY A 73 7.92 -9.84 -11.06
CA GLY A 73 8.41 -8.48 -10.83
C GLY A 73 8.65 -8.13 -9.36
N THR A 74 8.38 -6.87 -9.02
CA THR A 74 8.29 -6.41 -7.63
C THR A 74 6.85 -6.08 -7.29
N ALA A 75 6.30 -6.76 -6.28
CA ALA A 75 5.01 -6.44 -5.71
C ALA A 75 5.20 -5.41 -4.59
N VAL A 76 4.49 -4.29 -4.68
CA VAL A 76 4.52 -3.22 -3.68
C VAL A 76 3.13 -3.09 -3.06
N LEU A 77 3.02 -3.40 -1.77
CA LEU A 77 1.76 -3.25 -1.01
C LEU A 77 1.80 -1.95 -0.20
N LEU A 78 0.79 -1.10 -0.39
CA LEU A 78 0.58 0.10 0.42
C LEU A 78 -0.56 -0.15 1.41
N SER A 79 -0.29 -0.96 2.43
CA SER A 79 -1.23 -1.24 3.52
C SER A 79 -0.48 -1.69 4.77
N GLY A 80 -0.98 -1.30 5.93
CA GLY A 80 -0.52 -1.82 7.22
C GLY A 80 -1.33 -3.02 7.71
N ASP A 81 -2.43 -3.34 7.03
CA ASP A 81 -3.31 -4.41 7.48
C ASP A 81 -2.71 -5.79 7.22
N GLY A 82 -2.61 -6.57 8.29
CA GLY A 82 -2.16 -7.97 8.27
C GLY A 82 -3.20 -8.92 8.86
N ALA A 83 -4.48 -8.52 8.90
CA ALA A 83 -5.58 -9.37 9.32
C ALA A 83 -5.68 -10.64 8.45
N GLY A 84 -6.23 -11.72 9.03
CA GLY A 84 -6.41 -13.01 8.35
C GLY A 84 -5.18 -13.95 8.35
N PHE A 85 -4.02 -13.49 8.82
CA PHE A 85 -2.77 -14.27 8.80
C PHE A 85 -2.89 -15.68 9.41
N VAL A 86 -3.55 -15.81 10.56
CA VAL A 86 -3.68 -17.10 11.27
C VAL A 86 -4.50 -18.11 10.47
N ASP A 87 -5.43 -17.64 9.65
CA ASP A 87 -6.32 -18.47 8.84
C ASP A 87 -5.77 -18.71 7.43
N GLY A 88 -4.52 -18.28 7.16
CA GLY A 88 -3.88 -18.42 5.85
C GLY A 88 -4.50 -17.53 4.77
N CYS A 89 -5.27 -16.52 5.16
CA CYS A 89 -5.90 -15.52 4.30
C CYS A 89 -5.31 -14.12 4.55
N GLY A 90 -5.76 -13.14 3.78
CA GLY A 90 -5.30 -11.76 3.92
C GLY A 90 -4.00 -11.45 3.18
N PHE A 91 -3.64 -10.16 3.19
CA PHE A 91 -2.50 -9.65 2.43
C PHE A 91 -1.19 -10.37 2.71
N HIS A 92 -0.89 -10.66 3.98
CA HIS A 92 0.38 -11.31 4.33
C HIS A 92 0.49 -12.71 3.70
N ALA A 93 -0.57 -13.52 3.76
CA ALA A 93 -0.55 -14.86 3.18
C ALA A 93 -0.38 -14.81 1.65
N ASP A 94 -0.99 -13.83 0.97
CA ASP A 94 -0.83 -13.65 -0.47
C ASP A 94 0.56 -13.15 -0.85
N LEU A 95 1.16 -12.27 -0.05
CA LEU A 95 2.55 -11.85 -0.22
C LEU A 95 3.53 -13.03 -0.05
N GLU A 96 3.28 -13.95 0.89
CA GLU A 96 4.06 -15.17 1.00
C GLU A 96 3.93 -16.06 -0.24
N ARG A 97 2.71 -16.20 -0.79
CA ARG A 97 2.47 -16.94 -2.05
C ARG A 97 3.25 -16.33 -3.20
N MET A 98 3.17 -15.01 -3.38
CA MET A 98 3.92 -14.27 -4.38
C MET A 98 5.44 -14.45 -4.19
N ARG A 99 5.93 -14.34 -2.96
CA ARG A 99 7.35 -14.52 -2.64
C ARG A 99 7.86 -15.91 -3.00
N ARG A 100 7.08 -16.97 -2.73
CA ARG A 100 7.37 -18.35 -3.14
C ARG A 100 7.41 -18.53 -4.67
N LYS A 101 6.74 -17.64 -5.40
CA LYS A 101 6.75 -17.59 -6.88
C LYS A 101 7.85 -16.68 -7.46
N GLY A 102 8.77 -16.20 -6.63
CA GLY A 102 9.93 -15.42 -7.06
C GLY A 102 9.74 -13.91 -7.09
N TRP A 103 8.56 -13.40 -6.68
CA TRP A 103 8.34 -11.95 -6.59
C TRP A 103 9.21 -11.32 -5.51
N ARG A 104 9.77 -10.14 -5.81
CA ARG A 104 10.33 -9.27 -4.77
C ARG A 104 9.18 -8.56 -4.07
N ILE A 105 9.21 -8.50 -2.74
CA ILE A 105 8.11 -7.93 -1.95
C ILE A 105 8.58 -6.65 -1.25
N GLU A 106 7.80 -5.58 -1.39
CA GLU A 106 7.99 -4.33 -0.65
C GLU A 106 6.67 -3.95 0.02
N ILE A 107 6.72 -3.63 1.32
CA ILE A 107 5.55 -3.16 2.08
C ILE A 107 5.82 -1.72 2.51
N LEU A 108 4.93 -0.81 2.12
CA LEU A 108 4.92 0.57 2.55
C LEU A 108 3.77 0.77 3.54
N ALA A 109 4.09 1.03 4.80
CA ALA A 109 3.07 1.29 5.83
C ALA A 109 3.63 2.17 6.95
N TRP A 110 2.73 2.72 7.77
CA TRP A 110 3.12 3.38 9.01
C TRP A 110 3.58 2.35 10.04
N ARG A 111 4.72 2.61 10.71
CA ARG A 111 5.33 1.67 11.67
C ARG A 111 4.39 1.27 12.80
N HIS A 112 3.57 2.22 13.26
CA HIS A 112 2.68 2.06 14.41
C HIS A 112 1.40 1.28 14.08
N SER A 113 0.93 1.32 12.83
CA SER A 113 -0.31 0.66 12.40
C SER A 113 -0.06 -0.65 11.65
N CYS A 114 1.17 -0.91 11.20
CA CYS A 114 1.51 -2.13 10.48
C CYS A 114 1.53 -3.34 11.41
N ASN A 115 0.89 -4.44 10.99
CA ASN A 115 0.95 -5.71 11.70
C ASN A 115 2.41 -6.14 11.96
N ARG A 116 2.76 -6.37 13.23
CA ARG A 116 4.13 -6.68 13.65
C ARG A 116 4.72 -7.89 12.94
N ARG A 117 3.94 -8.97 12.74
CA ARG A 117 4.42 -10.20 12.08
C ARG A 117 4.67 -9.95 10.61
N MET A 118 3.75 -9.26 9.93
CA MET A 118 3.92 -8.89 8.53
C MET A 118 5.14 -7.99 8.32
N ARG A 119 5.37 -7.03 9.21
CA ARG A 119 6.56 -6.18 9.19
C ARG A 119 7.84 -7.00 9.35
N GLN A 120 7.94 -7.81 10.40
CA GLN A 120 9.12 -8.65 10.67
C GLN A 120 9.40 -9.61 9.52
N TRP A 121 8.36 -10.21 8.94
CA TRP A 121 8.48 -11.07 7.79
C TRP A 121 9.00 -10.32 6.57
N ALA A 122 8.48 -9.12 6.30
CA ALA A 122 8.94 -8.28 5.18
C ALA A 122 10.38 -7.81 5.37
N GLU A 123 10.81 -7.49 6.59
CA GLU A 123 12.21 -7.17 6.91
C GLU A 123 13.16 -8.35 6.64
N GLN A 124 12.68 -9.59 6.77
CA GLN A 124 13.48 -10.80 6.53
C GLN A 124 13.42 -11.32 5.09
N ASN A 125 12.29 -11.14 4.41
CA ASN A 125 12.00 -11.78 3.12
C ASN A 125 11.82 -10.81 1.95
N GLY A 126 11.87 -9.51 2.21
CA GLY A 126 11.65 -8.44 1.25
C GLY A 126 12.15 -7.10 1.79
N ARG A 127 11.34 -6.05 1.67
CA ARG A 127 11.62 -4.75 2.28
C ARG A 127 10.40 -4.19 2.99
N PHE A 128 10.62 -3.63 4.17
CA PHE A 128 9.66 -2.76 4.83
C PHE A 128 10.11 -1.31 4.70
N ILE A 129 9.26 -0.46 4.12
CA ILE A 129 9.50 0.97 3.93
C ILE A 129 8.52 1.71 4.82
N ALA A 130 9.02 2.30 5.89
CA ALA A 130 8.20 3.05 6.81
C ALA A 130 7.78 4.39 6.21
N LEU A 131 6.48 4.63 6.12
CA LEU A 131 5.95 5.91 5.65
C LEU A 131 6.30 7.07 6.60
N ASP A 132 6.57 6.76 7.88
CA ASP A 132 7.05 7.70 8.90
C ASP A 132 8.29 8.49 8.43
N ASP A 133 9.19 7.81 7.71
CA ASP A 133 10.46 8.38 7.24
C ASP A 133 10.27 9.29 6.00
N PHE A 134 9.09 9.21 5.38
CA PHE A 134 8.70 9.96 4.19
C PHE A 134 7.49 10.86 4.40
N TYR A 135 7.12 11.15 5.66
CA TYR A 135 5.93 11.94 6.01
C TYR A 135 5.76 13.20 5.12
N PRO A 136 6.77 14.06 4.93
CA PRO A 136 6.62 15.27 4.08
C PRO A 136 6.40 14.98 2.60
N CYS A 137 6.76 13.79 2.12
CA CYS A 137 6.62 13.37 0.73
C CYS A 137 5.31 12.62 0.45
N VAL A 138 4.58 12.23 1.50
CA VAL A 138 3.34 11.44 1.38
C VAL A 138 2.11 12.12 1.97
N THR A 139 2.27 13.19 2.76
CA THR A 139 1.17 14.03 3.23
C THR A 139 1.05 15.30 2.39
N TYR A 140 -0.19 15.75 2.22
CA TYR A 140 -0.47 17.13 1.83
C TYR A 140 -0.61 17.90 3.14
N LEU A 141 0.27 18.87 3.39
CA LEU A 141 0.01 19.85 4.43
C LEU A 141 -1.13 20.73 3.92
N GLU A 142 -2.37 20.42 4.33
CA GLU A 142 -3.41 21.44 4.30
C GLU A 142 -2.99 22.55 5.28
N GLU A 143 -3.27 23.81 4.93
CA GLU A 143 -3.04 24.91 5.86
C GLU A 143 -3.79 24.61 7.17
N PRO A 144 -3.15 24.79 8.34
CA PRO A 144 -3.83 24.57 9.60
C PRO A 144 -5.07 25.46 9.68
N GLN A 145 -6.14 24.94 10.27
CA GLN A 145 -7.27 25.78 10.63
C GLN A 145 -6.77 26.93 11.53
N PRO A 146 -7.35 28.15 11.42
CA PRO A 146 -6.89 29.28 12.22
C PRO A 146 -6.80 28.93 13.71
N GLY A 147 -5.59 28.93 14.26
CA GLY A 147 -5.33 28.65 15.68
C GLY A 147 -4.71 27.30 16.03
N GLN A 148 -4.43 26.40 15.07
CA GLN A 148 -3.58 25.22 15.33
C GLN A 148 -2.13 25.43 14.88
N PRO A 149 -1.13 25.04 15.70
CA PRO A 149 0.27 25.12 15.30
C PRO A 149 0.57 24.12 14.17
N TRP A 150 1.54 24.47 13.34
CA TRP A 150 2.06 23.59 12.28
C TRP A 150 2.57 22.27 12.87
N ALA A 151 2.31 21.16 12.18
CA ALA A 151 3.09 19.95 12.41
C ALA A 151 4.54 20.22 11.97
N GLU A 152 5.51 19.97 12.84
CA GLU A 152 6.92 20.19 12.53
C GLU A 152 7.34 19.37 11.30
N SER A 153 7.93 20.04 10.31
CA SER A 153 8.51 19.38 9.15
C SER A 153 9.77 18.61 9.57
N ARG A 154 9.72 17.28 9.51
CA ARG A 154 10.94 16.45 9.57
C ARG A 154 11.53 16.39 8.17
N ALA A 155 12.81 16.71 8.00
CA ALA A 155 13.45 16.59 6.69
C ALA A 155 13.33 15.13 6.18
N PRO A 156 12.92 14.91 4.91
CA PRO A 156 12.88 13.57 4.35
C PRO A 156 14.29 12.98 4.37
N GLN A 157 14.45 11.78 4.89
CA GLN A 157 15.74 11.10 4.77
C GLN A 157 15.97 10.74 3.29
N PRO A 158 17.20 10.91 2.77
CA PRO A 158 17.54 10.43 1.44
C PRO A 158 17.19 8.94 1.35
N LEU A 159 16.60 8.52 0.22
CA LEU A 159 16.44 7.10 -0.05
C LEU A 159 17.83 6.45 0.07
N PRO A 160 18.01 5.38 0.87
CA PRO A 160 19.30 4.71 0.96
C PRO A 160 19.73 4.28 -0.45
N ALA A 161 20.97 4.60 -0.79
CA ALA A 161 21.63 4.09 -1.99
C ALA A 161 21.67 2.56 -1.92
N LEU A 162 21.44 1.90 -3.06
CA LEU A 162 21.34 0.44 -3.14
C LEU A 162 22.71 -0.17 -3.47
N GLU A 163 23.07 -1.21 -2.74
CA GLU A 163 23.87 -2.32 -3.28
C GLU A 163 22.91 -3.28 -4.01
N ASP A 164 23.36 -3.78 -5.17
CA ASP A 164 22.61 -4.62 -6.12
C ASP A 164 22.30 -6.03 -5.59
#